data_AF-A0A317PD85-F1
#
_entry.id   AF-A0A317PD85-F1
#
_cell.length_a   1.000
_cell.length_b   1.000
_cell.length_c   1.000
_cell.angle_alpha   90.00
_cell.angle_beta   90.00
_cell.angle_gamma   90.00
#
_symmetry.space_group_name_H-M   'P 1'
#
loop_
_entity.id
_entity.type
_entity.pdbx_description
1 polymer ?
#
loop_
_entity_poly.entity_id
_entity_poly.type
_entity_poly.pdbx_seq_one_letter_code
_entity_poly.pdbx_strand_id
1 'polypeptide(L)'
;MKDQSRFPDKGYFLSYSHADRAFAHHISKLLRQRGLAVIDWESAIEHGADSQDTIFRDLENARSMIFIVPAREGDGKNALAELGAARALGKHIVAVMPDSSRASNAGFARRLTDSAVIDASTMREDALIDALALAS
;
A
#
# COMPACT_ATOMS: atom_id res chain seq x y z
N MET A 1 -20.39 20.29 -0.21
CA MET A 1 -20.21 19.52 1.04
C MET A 1 -19.50 18.24 0.64
N LYS A 2 -18.19 18.12 0.91
CA LYS A 2 -17.42 16.93 0.51
C LYS A 2 -17.91 15.77 1.37
N ASP A 3 -18.33 14.69 0.73
CA ASP A 3 -18.71 13.46 1.41
C ASP A 3 -17.45 12.82 2.05
N GLN A 4 -17.14 13.26 3.26
CA GLN A 4 -16.09 12.68 4.11
C GLN A 4 -16.53 11.34 4.73
N SER A 5 -17.74 10.84 4.43
CA SER A 5 -18.24 9.57 4.98
C SER A 5 -17.79 8.34 4.20
N ARG A 6 -17.11 8.50 3.05
CA ARG A 6 -16.60 7.39 2.23
C ARG A 6 -15.31 6.77 2.76
N PHE A 7 -14.59 7.44 3.66
CA PHE A 7 -13.29 7.01 4.15
C PHE A 7 -13.27 7.07 5.69
N PRO A 8 -13.37 5.94 6.40
CA PRO A 8 -13.17 5.96 7.85
C PRO A 8 -11.73 6.40 8.15
N ASP A 9 -11.50 6.99 9.34
CA ASP A 9 -10.22 7.51 9.88
C ASP A 9 -9.04 6.49 9.92
N LYS A 10 -9.21 5.30 9.33
CA LYS A 10 -8.27 4.16 9.34
C LYS A 10 -8.09 3.50 7.97
N GLY A 11 -8.18 4.27 6.89
CA GLY A 11 -7.94 3.78 5.54
C GLY A 11 -6.46 3.50 5.23
N TYR A 12 -6.16 2.38 4.59
CA TYR A 12 -4.83 2.05 4.05
C TYR A 12 -4.81 2.30 2.55
N PHE A 13 -3.82 3.05 2.07
CA PHE A 13 -3.56 3.16 0.64
C PHE A 13 -2.61 2.03 0.22
N LEU A 14 -3.06 1.15 -0.67
CA LEU A 14 -2.28 0.01 -1.16
C LEU A 14 -1.63 0.33 -2.51
N SER A 15 -0.31 0.49 -2.50
CA SER A 15 0.50 0.79 -3.67
C SER A 15 1.30 -0.42 -4.11
N TYR A 16 1.16 -0.81 -5.38
CA TYR A 16 1.75 -2.03 -5.93
C TYR A 16 1.94 -1.91 -7.44
N SER A 17 2.87 -2.71 -7.99
CA SER A 17 3.03 -2.86 -9.43
C SER A 17 1.91 -3.74 -10.01
N HIS A 18 1.56 -3.60 -11.29
CA HIS A 18 0.54 -4.46 -11.90
C HIS A 18 0.86 -5.97 -11.77
N ALA A 19 2.13 -6.35 -11.81
CA ALA A 19 2.57 -7.73 -11.62
C ALA A 19 2.27 -8.28 -10.21
N ASP A 20 2.09 -7.40 -9.23
CA ASP A 20 1.82 -7.74 -7.83
C ASP A 20 0.32 -7.70 -7.47
N ARG A 21 -0.55 -7.49 -8.46
CA ARG A 21 -2.02 -7.41 -8.27
C ARG A 21 -2.59 -8.56 -7.45
N ALA A 22 -2.20 -9.79 -7.76
CA ALA A 22 -2.73 -10.96 -7.06
C ALA A 22 -2.42 -10.92 -5.56
N PHE A 23 -1.18 -10.55 -5.20
CA PHE A 23 -0.78 -10.40 -3.80
C PHE A 23 -1.50 -9.22 -3.15
N ALA A 24 -1.59 -8.08 -3.84
CA ALA A 24 -2.29 -6.90 -3.35
C ALA A 24 -3.77 -7.18 -3.04
N HIS A 25 -4.47 -7.86 -3.95
CA HIS A 25 -5.86 -8.26 -3.75
C HIS A 25 -6.03 -9.20 -2.55
N HIS A 26 -5.10 -10.14 -2.37
CA HIS A 26 -5.11 -11.04 -1.22
C HIS A 26 -4.98 -10.27 0.10
N ILE A 27 -3.98 -9.38 0.21
CA ILE A 27 -3.79 -8.54 1.39
C ILE A 27 -4.98 -7.61 1.64
N SER A 28 -5.50 -6.97 0.59
CA SER A 28 -6.68 -6.10 0.65
C SER A 28 -7.89 -6.86 1.22
N LYS A 29 -8.15 -8.07 0.72
CA LYS A 29 -9.24 -8.93 1.22
C LYS A 29 -9.09 -9.24 2.70
N LEU A 30 -7.89 -9.62 3.15
CA LEU A 30 -7.63 -9.99 4.54
C LEU A 30 -7.75 -8.80 5.51
N LEU A 31 -7.21 -7.63 5.14
CA LEU A 31 -7.36 -6.40 5.90
C LEU A 31 -8.84 -5.99 6.02
N ARG A 32 -9.60 -6.09 4.92
CA ARG A 32 -11.04 -5.81 4.92
C ARG A 32 -11.83 -6.78 5.80
N GLN A 33 -11.46 -8.06 5.82
CA GLN A 33 -12.05 -9.06 6.72
C GLN A 33 -11.82 -8.74 8.20
N ARG A 34 -10.75 -8.01 8.53
CA ARG A 34 -10.48 -7.46 9.87
C ARG A 34 -11.25 -6.15 10.16
N GLY A 35 -12.08 -5.67 9.24
CA GLY A 35 -12.83 -4.42 9.36
C GLY A 35 -12.02 -3.17 9.01
N LEU A 36 -10.85 -3.32 8.38
CA LEU A 36 -10.00 -2.20 7.96
C LEU A 36 -10.40 -1.72 6.55
N ALA A 37 -10.41 -0.41 6.35
CA ALA A 37 -10.67 0.16 5.03
C ALA A 37 -9.39 0.12 4.20
N VAL A 38 -9.45 -0.44 2.99
CA VAL A 38 -8.33 -0.44 2.05
C VAL A 38 -8.76 0.33 0.80
N ILE A 39 -7.84 1.12 0.27
CA ILE A 39 -7.96 1.84 -0.99
C ILE A 39 -6.91 1.19 -1.90
N ASP A 40 -7.35 0.60 -3.01
CA ASP A 40 -6.44 0.09 -4.05
C ASP A 40 -6.68 0.84 -5.38
N TRP A 41 -5.59 1.06 -6.12
CA TRP A 41 -5.58 1.89 -7.34
C TRP A 41 -6.45 1.31 -8.45
N GLU A 42 -6.60 -0.02 -8.50
CA GLU A 42 -7.30 -0.69 -9.57
C GLU A 42 -8.82 -0.64 -9.38
N SER A 43 -9.31 -0.78 -8.14
CA SER A 43 -10.71 -0.47 -7.83
C SER A 43 -11.01 0.99 -8.13
N ALA A 44 -10.08 1.93 -7.92
CA ALA A 44 -10.31 3.34 -8.27
C ALA A 44 -10.50 3.51 -9.79
N ILE A 45 -9.63 2.92 -10.62
CA ILE A 45 -9.71 2.99 -12.09
C ILE A 45 -10.98 2.31 -12.62
N GLU A 46 -11.34 1.12 -12.12
CA GLU A 46 -12.56 0.41 -12.54
C GLU A 46 -13.84 1.22 -12.26
N HIS A 47 -13.82 2.14 -11.30
CA HIS A 47 -14.95 3.04 -10.98
C HIS A 47 -14.86 4.43 -11.66
N GLY A 48 -13.99 4.59 -12.66
CA GLY A 48 -13.88 5.83 -13.44
C GLY A 48 -13.06 6.94 -12.78
N ALA A 49 -12.29 6.63 -11.73
CA ALA A 49 -11.28 7.53 -11.17
C ALA A 49 -10.01 7.49 -12.04
N ASP A 50 -10.12 8.00 -13.27
CA ASP A 50 -9.07 7.89 -14.30
C ASP A 50 -7.95 8.94 -14.16
N SER A 51 -7.91 9.69 -13.05
CA SER A 51 -6.96 10.79 -12.86
C SER A 51 -6.03 10.57 -11.67
N GLN A 52 -4.75 10.92 -11.86
CA GLN A 52 -3.77 11.00 -10.78
C GLN A 52 -4.27 11.85 -9.61
N ASP A 53 -5.05 12.89 -9.87
CA ASP A 53 -5.66 13.74 -8.84
C ASP A 53 -6.59 12.97 -7.89
N THR A 54 -7.32 11.97 -8.40
CA THR A 54 -8.20 11.16 -7.55
C THR A 54 -7.39 10.22 -6.69
N ILE A 55 -6.35 9.61 -7.26
CA ILE A 55 -5.39 8.75 -6.55
C ILE A 55 -4.69 9.54 -5.44
N PHE A 56 -4.23 10.77 -5.72
CA PHE A 56 -3.61 11.62 -4.71
C PHE A 56 -4.58 12.04 -3.61
N ARG A 57 -5.83 12.35 -3.95
CA ARG A 57 -6.86 12.65 -2.94
C ARG A 57 -7.17 11.45 -2.04
N ASP A 58 -7.21 10.26 -2.61
CA ASP A 58 -7.45 9.05 -1.84
C ASP A 58 -6.25 8.75 -0.91
N LEU A 59 -5.02 8.99 -1.39
CA LEU A 59 -3.81 8.93 -0.57
C LEU A 59 -3.80 10.02 0.53
N GLU A 60 -4.24 11.25 0.23
CA GLU A 60 -4.41 12.33 1.21
C GLU A 60 -5.37 11.93 2.33
N ASN A 61 -6.46 11.24 2.00
CA ASN A 61 -7.45 10.78 2.98
C ASN A 61 -7.04 9.49 3.71
N ALA A 62 -6.10 8.72 3.17
CA ALA A 62 -5.59 7.52 3.82
C ALA A 62 -4.77 7.88 5.08
N ARG A 63 -4.85 7.02 6.09
CA ARG A 63 -4.04 7.15 7.31
C ARG A 63 -2.57 6.80 7.01
N SER A 64 -2.38 5.64 6.38
CA SER A 64 -1.08 5.04 6.14
C SER A 64 -1.04 4.39 4.77
N MET A 65 0.16 4.19 4.23
CA MET A 65 0.41 3.54 2.95
C MET A 65 1.02 2.17 3.20
N ILE A 66 0.49 1.15 2.53
CA ILE A 66 1.15 -0.15 2.38
C ILE A 66 1.77 -0.17 0.99
N PHE A 67 3.10 -0.25 0.95
CA PHE A 67 3.86 -0.35 -0.28
C PHE A 67 4.33 -1.79 -0.51
N ILE A 68 3.84 -2.42 -1.57
CA ILE A 68 4.31 -3.75 -1.98
C ILE A 68 5.59 -3.59 -2.78
N VAL A 69 6.69 -4.14 -2.26
CA VAL A 69 8.00 -4.07 -2.90
C VAL A 69 7.97 -4.86 -4.21
N PRO A 70 8.25 -4.23 -5.37
CA PRO A 70 8.13 -4.90 -6.66
C PRO A 70 9.22 -5.95 -6.88
N ALA A 71 8.95 -6.89 -7.77
CA ALA A 71 9.90 -7.94 -8.14
C ALA A 71 11.14 -7.40 -8.90
N ARG A 72 11.01 -6.28 -9.60
CA ARG A 72 12.13 -5.60 -10.28
C ARG A 72 12.09 -4.11 -9.95
N GLU A 73 13.26 -3.52 -9.73
CA GLU A 73 13.37 -2.07 -9.58
C GLU A 73 12.89 -1.36 -10.87
N GLY A 74 11.98 -0.39 -10.71
CA GLY A 74 11.35 0.31 -11.83
C GLY A 74 10.00 -0.26 -12.28
N ASP A 75 9.64 -1.48 -11.85
CA ASP A 75 8.26 -1.97 -12.00
C ASP A 75 7.38 -1.23 -10.98
N GLY A 76 6.42 -0.45 -11.47
CA GLY A 76 5.59 0.42 -10.62
C GLY A 76 5.99 1.91 -10.67
N LYS A 77 6.18 2.47 -11.88
CA LYS A 77 6.41 3.92 -12.05
C LYS A 77 5.41 4.80 -11.30
N ASN A 78 4.15 4.38 -11.22
CA ASN A 78 3.13 5.08 -10.43
C ASN A 78 3.39 4.95 -8.92
N ALA A 79 3.81 3.77 -8.45
CA ALA A 79 4.16 3.53 -7.07
C ALA A 79 5.30 4.44 -6.58
N LEU A 80 6.25 4.82 -7.44
CA LEU A 80 7.29 5.80 -7.11
C LEU A 80 6.73 7.21 -6.86
N ALA A 81 5.81 7.67 -7.72
CA ALA A 81 5.18 8.97 -7.57
C ALA A 81 4.28 9.01 -6.32
N GLU A 82 3.51 7.95 -6.09
CA GLU A 82 2.68 7.77 -4.90
C GLU A 82 3.52 7.71 -3.62
N LEU A 83 4.65 6.99 -3.62
CA LEU A 83 5.60 6.95 -2.52
C LEU A 83 6.13 8.35 -2.20
N GLY A 84 6.52 9.11 -3.23
CA GLY A 84 6.98 10.49 -3.07
C GLY A 84 5.92 11.38 -2.43
N ALA A 85 4.68 11.31 -2.92
CA ALA A 85 3.56 12.07 -2.36
C ALA A 85 3.21 11.64 -0.93
N ALA A 86 3.20 10.34 -0.64
CA ALA A 86 2.93 9.82 0.70
C ALA A 86 3.94 10.36 1.71
N ARG A 87 5.23 10.40 1.34
CA ARG A 87 6.29 11.00 2.17
C ARG A 87 6.10 12.49 2.35
N ALA A 88 5.78 13.23 1.28
CA ALA A 88 5.55 14.67 1.35
C ALA A 88 4.35 15.03 2.25
N LEU A 89 3.33 14.16 2.29
CA LEU A 89 2.16 14.26 3.14
C LEU A 89 2.40 13.74 4.58
N GLY A 90 3.61 13.27 4.90
CA GLY A 90 3.97 12.72 6.20
C GLY A 90 3.23 11.41 6.54
N LYS A 91 2.78 10.66 5.53
CA LYS A 91 2.11 9.37 5.73
C LYS A 91 3.09 8.34 6.25
N HIS A 92 2.63 7.49 7.16
CA HIS A 92 3.40 6.32 7.57
C HIS A 92 3.39 5.29 6.44
N ILE A 93 4.56 4.82 6.01
CA ILE A 93 4.71 3.91 4.88
C ILE A 93 5.24 2.57 5.39
N VAL A 94 4.44 1.53 5.24
CA VAL A 94 4.79 0.15 5.58
C VAL A 94 5.15 -0.59 4.31
N ALA A 95 6.42 -0.98 4.20
CA ALA A 95 6.87 -1.78 3.06
C ALA A 95 6.69 -3.28 3.36
N VAL A 96 6.10 -4.01 2.41
CA VAL A 96 5.94 -5.46 2.48
C VAL A 96 6.50 -6.12 1.21
N MET A 97 7.32 -7.15 1.41
CA MET A 97 7.82 -8.01 0.34
C MET A 97 6.97 -9.28 0.31
N PRO A 98 6.39 -9.64 -0.85
CA PRO A 98 5.71 -10.92 -1.01
C PRO A 98 6.60 -12.13 -0.70
N ASP A 99 7.88 -12.05 -1.06
CA ASP A 99 8.83 -13.13 -0.91
C ASP A 99 10.29 -12.63 -0.84
N SER A 100 11.18 -13.49 -0.35
CA SER A 100 12.59 -13.16 -0.09
C SER A 100 13.44 -12.96 -1.36
N SER A 101 12.96 -13.35 -2.55
CA SER A 101 13.69 -13.06 -3.81
C SER A 101 13.78 -11.56 -4.08
N ARG A 102 12.91 -10.77 -3.45
CA ARG A 102 12.83 -9.31 -3.56
C ARG A 102 13.72 -8.59 -2.56
N ALA A 103 14.51 -9.31 -1.76
CA ALA A 103 15.39 -8.72 -0.75
C ALA A 103 16.39 -7.71 -1.34
N SER A 104 16.85 -7.91 -2.58
CA SER A 104 17.69 -6.94 -3.30
C SER A 104 16.98 -5.61 -3.54
N ASN A 105 15.65 -5.64 -3.73
CA ASN A 105 14.82 -4.45 -3.94
C ASN A 105 14.32 -3.87 -2.60
N ALA A 106 14.46 -4.60 -1.49
CA ALA A 106 14.16 -4.12 -0.15
C ALA A 106 15.03 -2.92 0.24
N GLY A 107 16.26 -2.85 -0.26
CA GLY A 107 17.17 -1.72 -0.02
C GLY A 107 16.58 -0.39 -0.52
N PHE A 108 15.86 -0.43 -1.64
CA PHE A 108 15.12 0.72 -2.16
C PHE A 108 13.95 1.09 -1.22
N ALA A 109 13.13 0.11 -0.83
CA ALA A 109 12.01 0.34 0.09
C ALA A 109 12.47 0.87 1.47
N ARG A 110 13.59 0.39 2.00
CA ARG A 110 14.19 0.87 3.26
C ARG A 110 14.64 2.32 3.21
N ARG A 111 14.97 2.86 2.03
CA ARG A 111 15.34 4.28 1.87
C ARG A 111 14.13 5.20 1.86
N LEU A 112 12.95 4.66 1.61
CA LEU A 112 11.70 5.41 1.44
C LEU A 112 10.75 5.27 2.62
N THR A 113 11.02 4.31 3.51
CA THR A 113 10.20 4.03 4.68
C THR A 113 11.04 4.18 5.94
N ASP A 114 10.47 4.81 6.97
CA ASP A 114 11.12 4.91 8.28
C ASP A 114 10.91 3.63 9.12
N SER A 115 10.16 2.66 8.58
CA SER A 115 9.79 1.39 9.20
C SER A 115 10.58 0.21 8.62
N ALA A 116 10.58 -0.90 9.36
CA ALA A 116 11.12 -2.16 8.84
C ALA A 116 10.32 -2.65 7.62
N VAL A 117 11.02 -3.20 6.63
CA VAL A 117 10.39 -3.93 5.51
C VAL A 117 9.98 -5.31 6.02
N ILE A 118 8.69 -5.63 5.93
CA ILE A 118 8.14 -6.92 6.33
C ILE A 118 8.33 -7.94 5.21
N ASP A 119 8.89 -9.11 5.51
CA ASP A 119 8.92 -10.25 4.60
C ASP A 119 7.72 -11.17 4.87
N ALA A 120 6.71 -11.10 4.00
CA ALA A 120 5.48 -11.87 4.12
C ALA A 120 5.72 -13.39 4.06
N SER A 121 6.77 -13.84 3.37
CA SER A 121 7.07 -15.28 3.25
C SER A 121 7.58 -15.91 4.55
N THR A 122 8.00 -15.09 5.51
CA THR A 122 8.50 -15.53 6.82
C THR A 122 7.43 -15.54 7.91
N MET A 123 6.23 -15.03 7.61
CA MET A 123 5.15 -14.85 8.58
C MET A 123 3.96 -15.76 8.27
N ARG A 124 3.24 -16.16 9.31
CA ARG A 124 1.87 -16.66 9.12
C ARG A 124 0.99 -15.50 8.67
N GLU A 125 -0.05 -15.81 7.91
CA GLU A 125 -0.95 -14.82 7.33
C GLU A 125 -1.61 -13.92 8.39
N ASP A 126 -2.11 -14.49 9.48
CA ASP A 126 -2.68 -13.73 10.59
C ASP A 126 -1.68 -12.75 11.22
N ALA A 127 -0.44 -13.20 11.44
CA ALA A 127 0.65 -12.39 11.97
C ALA A 127 1.07 -11.27 11.00
N LEU A 128 1.07 -11.54 9.68
CA LEU A 128 1.32 -10.51 8.66
C LEU A 128 0.25 -9.41 8.74
N ILE A 129 -1.02 -9.79 8.82
CA ILE A 129 -2.11 -8.82 8.87
C ILE A 129 -2.10 -8.04 10.20
N ASP A 130 -1.75 -8.68 11.32
CA ASP A 130 -1.50 -7.99 12.59
C ASP A 130 -0.37 -6.97 12.47
N ALA A 131 0.75 -7.35 11.85
CA ALA A 131 1.90 -6.47 11.65
C ALA A 131 1.53 -5.27 10.76
N LEU A 132 0.82 -5.49 9.65
CA LEU A 132 0.35 -4.41 8.77
C LEU A 132 -0.65 -3.48 9.47
N ALA A 133 -1.53 -4.03 10.31
CA ALA A 133 -2.52 -3.26 11.06
C ALA A 133 -1.92 -2.46 12.23
N LEU A 134 -0.84 -2.96 12.85
CA LEU A 134 -0.13 -2.28 13.94
C LEU A 134 0.89 -1.25 13.45
N ALA A 135 1.47 -1.49 12.28
CA ALA A 135 2.44 -0.58 11.68
C ALA A 135 1.77 0.66 11.04
N SER A 136 0.59 1.10 11.50
CA SER A 136 -0.19 2.15 10.83
C SER A 136 -0.76 3.20 11.74
#